data_AF-A0A482WRM6-F1
#
_entry.id   AF-A0A482WRM6-F1
#
_cell.length_a   1.000
_cell.length_b   1.000
_cell.length_c   1.000
_cell.angle_alpha   90.00
_cell.angle_beta   90.00
_cell.angle_gamma   90.00
#
_symmetry.space_group_name_H-M   'P 1'
#
loop_
_entity.id
_entity.type
_entity.pdbx_description
1 polymer ?
#
loop_
_entity_poly.entity_id
_entity_poly.type
_entity_poly.pdbx_seq_one_letter_code
_entity_poly.pdbx_strand_id
1 'polypeptide(L)'
;KEAKTQNGDKKAKNSVKVEKSPESVLHLMSLAELNLFFESNSYCDGYVPSCVDSSLYSTVSSRNVPNTYPHLLRWLRHMKSFSMPFTQKKENPGDEGAEVPASIDVVQLDVEALKPLTVNQLKKVRTMVDDKMKSVSRLFKMNIYQLIYNNDFGLQDENAVVCTYGDVNVRKKYSHFDLIHMIDGVDSEAGAITAGGRGYYLK
;
A
#
# COMPACT_ATOMS: atom_id res chain seq x y z
N LYS A 1 57.62 -45.21 -0.36
CA LYS A 1 57.02 -45.42 -1.70
C LYS A 1 55.90 -44.41 -1.85
N GLU A 2 55.75 -43.83 -3.05
CA GLU A 2 54.55 -43.11 -3.53
C GLU A 2 54.15 -41.80 -2.80
N ALA A 3 53.26 -41.02 -3.44
CA ALA A 3 52.91 -39.64 -3.09
C ALA A 3 51.56 -39.20 -3.70
N LYS A 4 50.91 -38.19 -3.09
CA LYS A 4 49.90 -37.20 -3.58
C LYS A 4 49.50 -36.31 -2.37
N THR A 5 49.24 -34.98 -2.35
CA THR A 5 48.77 -33.92 -3.29
C THR A 5 47.30 -33.50 -3.03
N GLN A 6 47.00 -32.19 -3.18
CA GLN A 6 45.71 -31.43 -3.04
C GLN A 6 45.49 -30.73 -1.67
N ASN A 7 45.25 -29.40 -1.58
CA ASN A 7 44.10 -28.51 -1.95
C ASN A 7 42.84 -28.72 -1.07
N GLY A 8 42.10 -27.70 -0.60
CA GLY A 8 42.24 -26.22 -0.66
C GLY A 8 41.01 -25.48 -0.04
N ASP A 9 41.07 -24.15 0.12
CA ASP A 9 40.00 -23.18 0.56
C ASP A 9 39.38 -23.37 1.99
N LYS A 10 38.71 -22.42 2.70
CA LYS A 10 38.03 -21.12 2.43
C LYS A 10 38.26 -20.07 3.56
N LYS A 11 37.76 -18.83 3.42
CA LYS A 11 38.08 -17.63 4.24
C LYS A 11 36.87 -16.98 4.96
N ALA A 12 37.15 -16.13 5.96
CA ALA A 12 36.29 -15.21 6.76
C ALA A 12 34.99 -14.68 6.09
N LYS A 13 33.82 -14.60 6.77
CA LYS A 13 33.39 -13.84 7.98
C LYS A 13 33.10 -12.33 7.75
N ASN A 14 31.94 -11.89 8.26
CA ASN A 14 31.28 -10.57 8.14
C ASN A 14 32.10 -9.36 8.66
N SER A 15 31.76 -8.14 8.22
CA SER A 15 31.09 -7.11 9.07
C SER A 15 30.72 -5.79 8.34
N VAL A 16 29.83 -5.00 8.96
CA VAL A 16 29.12 -3.79 8.46
C VAL A 16 30.02 -2.55 8.29
N LYS A 17 29.56 -1.55 7.51
CA LYS A 17 30.30 -0.33 7.14
C LYS A 17 29.43 0.94 7.13
N VAL A 18 30.01 2.05 7.57
CA VAL A 18 29.64 3.48 7.35
C VAL A 18 30.89 4.31 7.71
N GLU A 19 31.12 5.55 7.26
CA GLU A 19 30.43 6.42 6.28
C GLU A 19 31.40 6.68 5.08
N LYS A 20 31.48 7.78 4.27
CA LYS A 20 30.70 9.01 3.97
C LYS A 20 30.61 9.16 2.43
N SER A 21 29.78 10.10 1.94
CA SER A 21 29.47 10.26 0.50
C SER A 21 30.47 11.14 -0.29
N PRO A 22 30.81 10.80 -1.56
CA PRO A 22 31.80 11.51 -2.39
C PRO A 22 31.23 12.61 -3.33
N GLU A 23 29.95 12.94 -3.24
CA GLU A 23 29.16 13.70 -4.24
C GLU A 23 29.77 15.03 -4.74
N SER A 24 30.47 15.79 -3.88
CA SER A 24 30.76 17.21 -4.12
C SER A 24 31.97 17.51 -5.02
N VAL A 25 32.82 16.53 -5.34
CA VAL A 25 34.14 16.79 -5.98
C VAL A 25 34.12 16.62 -7.50
N LEU A 26 33.23 15.77 -8.04
CA LEU A 26 33.30 15.29 -9.42
C LEU A 26 33.12 16.38 -10.49
N HIS A 27 32.37 17.45 -10.21
CA HIS A 27 32.11 18.54 -11.16
C HIS A 27 33.38 19.35 -11.51
N LEU A 28 34.40 19.34 -10.64
CA LEU A 28 35.62 20.12 -10.80
C LEU A 28 36.75 19.35 -11.53
N MET A 29 36.55 18.07 -11.83
CA MET A 29 37.57 17.20 -12.42
C MET A 29 37.74 17.40 -13.95
N SER A 30 38.95 17.11 -14.44
CA SER A 30 39.25 17.06 -15.87
C SER A 30 38.71 15.80 -16.54
N LEU A 31 38.62 15.80 -17.88
CA LEU A 31 38.14 14.65 -18.66
C LEU A 31 38.99 13.38 -18.48
N ALA A 32 40.29 13.52 -18.21
CA ALA A 32 41.18 12.39 -17.96
C ALA A 32 40.94 11.76 -16.58
N GLU A 33 40.79 12.58 -15.54
CA GLU A 33 40.48 12.14 -14.17
C GLU A 33 39.09 11.49 -14.10
N LEU A 34 38.10 12.07 -14.79
CA LEU A 34 36.77 11.46 -14.90
C LEU A 34 36.80 10.09 -15.60
N ASN A 35 37.61 9.92 -16.65
CA ASN A 35 37.75 8.61 -17.30
C ASN A 35 38.39 7.57 -16.37
N LEU A 36 39.35 7.96 -15.53
CA LEU A 36 39.95 7.07 -14.52
C LEU A 36 38.95 6.73 -13.40
N PHE A 37 38.12 7.69 -12.98
CA PHE A 37 37.04 7.46 -12.01
C PHE A 37 36.01 6.42 -12.53
N PHE A 38 35.60 6.54 -13.80
CA PHE A 38 34.65 5.61 -14.44
C PHE A 38 35.28 4.27 -14.89
N GLU A 39 36.59 4.08 -14.73
CA GLU A 39 37.20 2.75 -14.89
C GLU A 39 36.74 1.80 -13.76
N SER A 40 36.77 2.30 -12.52
CA SER A 40 36.39 1.54 -11.31
C SER A 40 34.93 1.69 -10.90
N ASN A 41 34.26 2.79 -11.29
CA ASN A 41 32.85 3.04 -10.99
C ASN A 41 32.00 2.99 -12.27
N SER A 42 30.75 2.52 -12.16
CA SER A 42 29.82 2.54 -13.30
C SER A 42 29.13 3.90 -13.46
N TYR A 43 28.91 4.60 -12.34
CA TYR A 43 28.19 5.87 -12.18
C TYR A 43 28.88 6.75 -11.12
N CYS A 44 28.44 8.00 -10.97
CA CYS A 44 28.93 8.94 -9.97
C CYS A 44 28.77 8.40 -8.54
N ASP A 45 27.68 7.67 -8.26
CA ASP A 45 27.44 6.98 -6.99
C ASP A 45 27.49 5.43 -7.18
N GLY A 46 28.64 4.96 -7.66
CA GLY A 46 28.97 3.53 -7.75
C GLY A 46 28.30 2.79 -8.90
N TYR A 47 27.16 2.13 -8.65
CA TYR A 47 26.54 1.14 -9.54
C TYR A 47 25.07 1.44 -9.93
N VAL A 48 24.50 2.55 -9.46
CA VAL A 48 23.15 3.01 -9.83
C VAL A 48 23.27 4.41 -10.45
N PRO A 49 22.56 4.71 -11.57
CA PRO A 49 22.55 6.07 -12.12
C PRO A 49 21.86 7.04 -11.16
N SER A 50 22.56 8.12 -10.79
CA SER A 50 22.13 9.10 -9.78
C SER A 50 21.73 10.45 -10.40
N CYS A 51 21.21 11.37 -9.58
CA CYS A 51 21.04 12.76 -9.98
C CYS A 51 22.38 13.47 -10.26
N VAL A 52 23.48 13.04 -9.62
CA VAL A 52 24.83 13.54 -9.88
C VAL A 52 25.27 13.20 -11.30
N ASP A 53 24.99 11.98 -11.76
CA ASP A 53 25.26 11.55 -13.14
C ASP A 53 24.53 12.43 -14.16
N SER A 54 23.24 12.73 -13.94
CA SER A 54 22.46 13.63 -14.80
C SER A 54 23.05 15.05 -14.87
N SER A 55 23.52 15.58 -13.74
CA SER A 55 24.17 16.90 -13.68
C SER A 55 25.51 16.91 -14.44
N LEU A 56 26.34 15.90 -14.23
CA LEU A 56 27.63 15.75 -14.89
C LEU A 56 27.45 15.48 -16.40
N TYR A 57 26.41 14.75 -16.79
CA TYR A 57 26.13 14.48 -18.20
C TYR A 57 25.81 15.76 -18.96
N SER A 58 25.08 16.72 -18.36
CA SER A 58 24.80 18.01 -19.00
C SER A 58 26.07 18.80 -19.35
N THR A 59 27.07 18.79 -18.47
CA THR A 59 28.32 19.53 -18.66
C THR A 59 29.33 18.78 -19.53
N VAL A 60 29.40 17.45 -19.40
CA VAL A 60 30.33 16.62 -20.18
C VAL A 60 29.79 16.33 -21.59
N SER A 61 28.48 16.15 -21.80
CA SER A 61 27.91 15.97 -23.15
C SER A 61 28.02 17.21 -24.04
N SER A 62 28.32 18.37 -23.46
CA SER A 62 28.63 19.60 -24.19
C SER A 62 30.12 19.69 -24.60
N ARG A 63 30.99 18.83 -24.03
CA ARG A 63 32.40 18.71 -24.40
C ARG A 63 32.57 17.57 -25.40
N ASN A 64 33.31 17.79 -26.49
CA ASN A 64 33.59 16.74 -27.46
C ASN A 64 34.65 15.75 -26.89
N VAL A 65 34.19 14.66 -26.28
CA VAL A 65 35.07 13.66 -25.63
C VAL A 65 35.71 12.76 -26.71
N PRO A 66 37.05 12.76 -26.86
CA PRO A 66 37.73 11.94 -27.86
C PRO A 66 37.67 10.44 -27.52
N ASN A 67 37.72 9.59 -28.54
CA ASN A 67 37.61 8.12 -28.40
C ASN A 67 38.75 7.46 -27.61
N THR A 68 39.75 8.24 -27.19
CA THR A 68 40.83 7.89 -26.24
C THR A 68 40.32 7.60 -24.82
N TYR A 69 39.11 8.02 -24.46
CA TYR A 69 38.53 7.88 -23.11
C TYR A 69 37.33 6.92 -23.10
N PRO A 70 37.55 5.58 -23.14
CA PRO A 70 36.49 4.60 -23.36
C PRO A 70 35.52 4.47 -22.18
N HIS A 71 35.96 4.65 -20.94
CA HIS A 71 35.11 4.48 -19.76
C HIS A 71 34.15 5.66 -19.59
N LEU A 72 34.64 6.88 -19.79
CA LEU A 72 33.80 8.09 -19.84
C LEU A 72 32.80 8.01 -21.00
N LEU A 73 33.21 7.50 -22.18
CA LEU A 73 32.31 7.31 -23.32
C LEU A 73 31.28 6.19 -23.13
N ARG A 74 31.60 5.11 -22.42
CA ARG A 74 30.63 4.07 -22.00
C ARG A 74 29.51 4.71 -21.19
N TRP A 75 29.89 5.45 -20.14
CA TRP A 75 28.96 6.14 -19.25
C TRP A 75 28.13 7.20 -20.00
N LEU A 76 28.76 8.05 -20.81
CA LEU A 76 28.09 9.12 -21.56
C LEU A 76 27.09 8.57 -22.59
N ARG A 77 27.42 7.48 -23.28
CA ARG A 77 26.49 6.79 -24.20
C ARG A 77 25.27 6.23 -23.46
N HIS A 78 25.46 5.70 -22.26
CA HIS A 78 24.36 5.18 -21.44
C HIS A 78 23.48 6.32 -20.85
N MET A 79 24.09 7.40 -20.36
CA MET A 79 23.34 8.60 -19.95
C MET A 79 22.53 9.19 -21.10
N LYS A 80 23.07 9.18 -22.33
CA LYS A 80 22.34 9.64 -23.51
C LYS A 80 21.07 8.85 -23.82
N SER A 81 20.98 7.54 -23.51
CA SER A 81 19.75 6.77 -23.75
C SER A 81 18.54 7.20 -22.90
N PHE A 82 18.76 7.83 -21.74
CA PHE A 82 17.68 8.42 -20.93
C PHE A 82 17.20 9.78 -21.47
N SER A 83 17.96 10.40 -22.38
CA SER A 83 17.76 11.79 -22.82
C SER A 83 16.85 11.93 -24.06
N MET A 84 16.05 10.90 -24.39
CA MET A 84 15.14 10.93 -25.54
C MET A 84 13.89 11.80 -25.28
N PRO A 85 13.44 12.61 -26.24
CA PRO A 85 12.37 13.59 -26.01
C PRO A 85 10.96 12.98 -26.07
N PHE A 86 10.28 12.92 -24.92
CA PHE A 86 8.84 12.64 -24.86
C PHE A 86 8.04 13.93 -25.08
N THR A 87 7.74 14.27 -26.34
CA THR A 87 6.97 15.47 -26.70
C THR A 87 5.58 15.10 -27.23
N GLN A 88 4.53 15.60 -26.57
CA GLN A 88 3.15 15.43 -27.01
C GLN A 88 2.75 16.53 -28.01
N LYS A 89 2.23 16.13 -29.18
CA LYS A 89 1.47 16.99 -30.10
C LYS A 89 0.35 16.20 -30.78
N LYS A 90 -0.79 16.86 -30.95
CA LYS A 90 -2.12 16.27 -31.15
C LYS A 90 -2.55 15.46 -29.91
N GLU A 91 -3.78 15.68 -29.46
CA GLU A 91 -4.15 15.48 -28.06
C GLU A 91 -4.45 14.01 -27.75
N ASN A 92 -3.42 13.33 -27.25
CA ASN A 92 -3.48 11.96 -26.77
C ASN A 92 -4.13 11.94 -25.37
N PRO A 93 -4.79 10.83 -24.96
CA PRO A 93 -5.34 10.68 -23.61
C PRO A 93 -4.20 10.62 -22.59
N GLY A 94 -3.79 11.77 -22.04
CA GLY A 94 -2.62 11.93 -21.18
C GLY A 94 -2.76 11.15 -19.88
N ASP A 95 -2.20 9.93 -19.88
CA ASP A 95 -1.99 8.90 -18.84
C ASP A 95 -3.01 8.76 -17.68
N GLU A 96 -3.38 7.52 -17.34
CA GLU A 96 -4.42 7.23 -16.34
C GLU A 96 -4.08 7.71 -14.93
N GLY A 97 -2.80 7.95 -14.62
CA GLY A 97 -2.34 8.46 -13.33
C GLY A 97 -2.37 9.99 -13.16
N ALA A 98 -2.59 10.77 -14.22
CA ALA A 98 -2.37 12.23 -14.22
C ALA A 98 -3.08 12.96 -13.06
N GLU A 99 -2.30 13.63 -12.20
CA GLU A 99 -2.81 14.17 -10.93
C GLU A 99 -3.58 15.50 -11.10
N VAL A 100 -4.51 15.75 -10.18
CA VAL A 100 -5.32 16.97 -10.14
C VAL A 100 -4.48 18.10 -9.53
N PRO A 101 -4.43 19.32 -10.11
CA PRO A 101 -3.71 20.43 -9.50
C PRO A 101 -4.30 20.76 -8.11
N ALA A 102 -3.43 20.81 -7.10
CA ALA A 102 -3.80 20.80 -5.68
C ALA A 102 -4.58 22.04 -5.16
N SER A 103 -4.90 23.00 -6.03
CA SER A 103 -5.80 24.12 -5.72
C SER A 103 -7.29 23.76 -5.90
N ILE A 104 -7.62 22.59 -6.46
CA ILE A 104 -9.00 22.15 -6.67
C ILE A 104 -9.48 21.37 -5.44
N ASP A 105 -10.14 22.04 -4.49
CA ASP A 105 -10.89 21.29 -3.49
C ASP A 105 -12.20 20.75 -4.09
N VAL A 106 -12.34 19.44 -3.98
CA VAL A 106 -13.48 18.64 -4.45
C VAL A 106 -14.83 19.11 -3.87
N VAL A 107 -14.83 19.88 -2.78
CA VAL A 107 -16.03 20.47 -2.15
C VAL A 107 -16.50 21.76 -2.85
N GLN A 108 -15.61 22.46 -3.56
CA GLN A 108 -15.90 23.75 -4.22
C GLN A 108 -15.44 23.72 -5.68
N LEU A 109 -16.05 22.83 -6.46
CA LEU A 109 -15.82 22.68 -7.89
C LEU A 109 -16.67 23.64 -8.71
N ASP A 110 -16.03 24.45 -9.56
CA ASP A 110 -16.69 25.32 -10.55
C ASP A 110 -16.21 25.00 -11.98
N VAL A 111 -17.06 25.26 -12.96
CA VAL A 111 -16.96 24.82 -14.36
C VAL A 111 -15.70 25.37 -15.05
N GLU A 112 -15.22 26.54 -14.64
CA GLU A 112 -14.03 27.19 -15.21
C GLU A 112 -12.74 26.41 -14.86
N ALA A 113 -12.65 25.86 -13.64
CA ALA A 113 -11.50 25.09 -13.17
C ALA A 113 -11.38 23.69 -13.81
N LEU A 114 -12.45 23.21 -14.45
CA LEU A 114 -12.49 21.91 -15.13
C LEU A 114 -12.08 21.99 -16.61
N LYS A 115 -12.21 23.16 -17.25
CA LYS A 115 -11.86 23.37 -18.67
C LYS A 115 -10.39 23.09 -19.05
N PRO A 116 -9.37 23.43 -18.23
CA PRO A 116 -7.96 23.20 -18.59
C PRO A 116 -7.43 21.81 -18.22
N LEU A 117 -8.27 20.88 -17.74
CA LEU A 117 -7.83 19.57 -17.26
C LEU A 117 -7.86 18.50 -18.35
N THR A 118 -6.85 17.63 -18.32
CA THR A 118 -6.75 16.45 -19.20
C THR A 118 -7.79 15.39 -18.82
N VAL A 119 -8.29 14.62 -19.79
CA VAL A 119 -9.35 13.60 -19.61
C VAL A 119 -9.11 12.64 -18.43
N ASN A 120 -7.86 12.21 -18.20
CA ASN A 120 -7.55 11.31 -17.09
C ASN A 120 -7.41 12.03 -15.74
N GLN A 121 -7.05 13.33 -15.72
CA GLN A 121 -7.18 14.15 -14.51
C GLN A 121 -8.64 14.23 -14.06
N LEU A 122 -9.59 14.35 -15.01
CA LEU A 122 -11.04 14.25 -14.72
C LEU A 122 -11.43 12.86 -14.16
N LYS A 123 -10.88 11.76 -14.69
CA LYS A 123 -11.07 10.42 -14.09
C LYS A 123 -10.55 10.37 -12.65
N LYS A 124 -9.43 11.03 -12.35
CA LYS A 124 -8.82 11.09 -11.02
C LYS A 124 -9.57 12.02 -10.05
N VAL A 125 -10.14 13.13 -10.52
CA VAL A 125 -11.14 13.90 -9.76
C VAL A 125 -12.30 12.98 -9.37
N ARG A 126 -12.84 12.20 -10.32
CA ARG A 126 -13.96 11.29 -10.06
C ARG A 126 -13.61 10.22 -9.01
N THR A 127 -12.46 9.56 -9.08
CA THR A 127 -12.09 8.58 -8.04
C THR A 127 -11.89 9.25 -6.68
N MET A 128 -11.32 10.47 -6.63
CA MET A 128 -11.21 11.25 -5.40
C MET A 128 -12.57 11.71 -4.83
N VAL A 129 -13.57 11.98 -5.67
CA VAL A 129 -14.98 12.19 -5.27
C VAL A 129 -15.55 10.91 -4.67
N ASP A 130 -15.45 9.79 -5.40
CA ASP A 130 -15.99 8.50 -4.98
C ASP A 130 -15.35 8.03 -3.65
N ASP A 131 -14.05 8.28 -3.44
CA ASP A 131 -13.34 7.92 -2.21
C ASP A 131 -13.59 8.88 -1.04
N LYS A 132 -13.77 10.19 -1.29
CA LYS A 132 -14.32 11.12 -0.28
C LYS A 132 -15.77 10.72 0.12
N MET A 133 -16.60 10.29 -0.83
CA MET A 133 -17.96 9.83 -0.57
C MET A 133 -17.98 8.53 0.27
N LYS A 134 -17.12 7.56 -0.06
CA LYS A 134 -16.93 6.32 0.73
C LYS A 134 -16.42 6.60 2.13
N SER A 135 -15.47 7.53 2.31
CA SER A 135 -14.90 7.84 3.63
C SER A 135 -15.92 8.54 4.52
N VAL A 136 -16.66 9.54 4.02
CA VAL A 136 -17.79 10.16 4.74
C VAL A 136 -18.86 9.12 5.10
N SER A 137 -19.23 8.24 4.17
CA SER A 137 -20.21 7.17 4.42
C SER A 137 -19.73 6.16 5.48
N ARG A 138 -18.42 5.86 5.53
CA ARG A 138 -17.81 5.01 6.56
C ARG A 138 -17.82 5.71 7.92
N LEU A 139 -17.41 6.97 7.98
CA LEU A 139 -17.42 7.76 9.21
C LEU A 139 -18.84 7.89 9.78
N PHE A 140 -19.85 8.13 8.94
CA PHE A 140 -21.25 8.20 9.37
C PHE A 140 -21.73 6.89 10.01
N LYS A 141 -21.39 5.73 9.41
CA LYS A 141 -21.71 4.42 10.00
C LYS A 141 -20.98 4.17 11.33
N MET A 142 -19.68 4.49 11.41
CA MET A 142 -18.92 4.31 12.65
C MET A 142 -19.44 5.21 13.78
N ASN A 143 -19.79 6.46 13.47
CA ASN A 143 -20.33 7.41 14.44
C ASN A 143 -21.72 6.99 14.98
N ILE A 144 -22.54 6.28 14.18
CA ILE A 144 -23.81 5.69 14.67
C ILE A 144 -23.52 4.62 15.73
N TYR A 145 -22.56 3.71 15.51
CA TYR A 145 -22.16 2.73 16.54
C TYR A 145 -21.57 3.41 17.79
N GLN A 146 -20.83 4.51 17.63
CA GLN A 146 -20.29 5.25 18.78
C GLN A 146 -21.37 6.02 19.57
N LEU A 147 -22.49 6.39 18.94
CA LEU A 147 -23.66 6.95 19.63
C LEU A 147 -24.41 5.86 20.42
N ILE A 148 -24.50 4.63 19.88
CA ILE A 148 -25.04 3.45 20.57
C ILE A 148 -24.17 3.08 21.80
N TYR A 149 -22.85 3.13 21.69
CA TYR A 149 -21.92 2.75 22.79
C TYR A 149 -22.03 3.60 24.07
N ASN A 150 -22.77 4.72 24.05
CA ASN A 150 -23.08 5.49 25.26
C ASN A 150 -24.31 4.97 26.04
N ASN A 151 -25.03 3.96 25.51
CA ASN A 151 -26.27 3.42 26.08
C ASN A 151 -26.40 1.89 26.00
N ASP A 152 -25.38 1.16 25.56
CA ASP A 152 -25.49 -0.29 25.32
C ASP A 152 -24.42 -1.11 26.08
N PHE A 153 -24.79 -2.33 26.46
CA PHE A 153 -23.94 -3.24 27.23
C PHE A 153 -23.06 -4.10 26.30
N GLY A 154 -22.17 -4.91 26.90
CA GLY A 154 -21.15 -5.68 26.19
C GLY A 154 -21.66 -6.92 25.46
N LEU A 155 -20.83 -7.97 25.43
CA LEU A 155 -21.27 -9.28 24.95
C LEU A 155 -22.38 -9.83 25.87
N GLN A 156 -23.31 -10.62 25.31
CA GLN A 156 -24.56 -11.04 25.98
C GLN A 156 -24.38 -11.59 27.41
N ASP A 157 -23.27 -12.28 27.68
CA ASP A 157 -22.97 -12.91 28.97
C ASP A 157 -22.32 -11.93 30.00
N GLU A 158 -21.95 -10.72 29.57
CA GLU A 158 -21.32 -9.66 30.37
C GLU A 158 -22.31 -8.53 30.77
N ASN A 159 -23.59 -8.64 30.38
CA ASN A 159 -24.61 -7.63 30.66
C ASN A 159 -24.83 -7.44 32.17
N ALA A 160 -24.71 -6.19 32.64
CA ALA A 160 -24.90 -5.87 34.05
C ALA A 160 -26.37 -6.04 34.47
N VAL A 161 -26.60 -6.74 35.58
CA VAL A 161 -27.95 -6.93 36.15
C VAL A 161 -28.39 -5.65 36.88
N VAL A 162 -29.05 -4.76 36.16
CA VAL A 162 -29.51 -3.44 36.67
C VAL A 162 -30.52 -3.59 37.82
N CYS A 163 -31.34 -4.64 37.81
CA CYS A 163 -32.30 -4.94 38.87
C CYS A 163 -32.66 -6.43 38.87
N THR A 164 -33.04 -6.99 40.02
CA THR A 164 -33.63 -8.32 40.17
C THR A 164 -34.98 -8.22 40.87
N TYR A 165 -35.89 -9.15 40.59
CA TYR A 165 -37.23 -9.19 41.20
C TYR A 165 -37.68 -10.64 41.44
N GLY A 166 -38.24 -10.90 42.62
CA GLY A 166 -38.51 -12.26 43.10
C GLY A 166 -37.23 -13.02 43.49
N ASP A 167 -37.38 -14.31 43.83
CA ASP A 167 -36.23 -15.19 44.08
C ASP A 167 -35.85 -15.96 42.81
N VAL A 168 -34.65 -15.65 42.29
CA VAL A 168 -34.08 -16.23 41.06
C VAL A 168 -33.38 -17.57 41.34
N ASN A 169 -33.17 -17.94 42.61
CA ASN A 169 -32.43 -19.15 43.01
C ASN A 169 -33.30 -20.41 43.10
N VAL A 170 -34.63 -20.28 43.01
CA VAL A 170 -35.57 -21.39 43.19
C VAL A 170 -35.47 -22.40 42.04
N ARG A 171 -34.82 -23.54 42.30
CA ARG A 171 -34.77 -24.68 41.37
C ARG A 171 -35.91 -25.66 41.66
N LYS A 172 -36.84 -25.81 40.72
CA LYS A 172 -37.92 -26.81 40.76
C LYS A 172 -37.47 -28.13 40.13
N LYS A 173 -38.17 -29.23 40.46
CA LYS A 173 -37.78 -30.61 40.08
C LYS A 173 -37.78 -30.90 38.58
N TYR A 174 -38.65 -30.24 37.81
CA TYR A 174 -38.90 -30.52 36.39
C TYR A 174 -38.61 -29.29 35.53
N SER A 175 -38.08 -29.50 34.33
CA SER A 175 -37.94 -28.47 33.29
C SER A 175 -39.30 -28.13 32.68
N HIS A 176 -39.39 -26.96 32.03
CA HIS A 176 -40.56 -26.60 31.22
C HIS A 176 -40.86 -27.67 30.15
N PHE A 177 -39.80 -28.25 29.57
CA PHE A 177 -39.89 -29.32 28.57
C PHE A 177 -40.50 -30.61 29.14
N ASP A 178 -40.14 -31.01 30.36
CA ASP A 178 -40.71 -32.21 31.00
C ASP A 178 -42.17 -31.94 31.41
N LEU A 179 -42.43 -30.74 31.96
CA LEU A 179 -43.76 -30.33 32.41
C LEU A 179 -44.79 -30.35 31.29
N ILE A 180 -44.45 -29.88 30.08
CA ILE A 180 -45.38 -29.83 28.95
C ILE A 180 -45.69 -31.21 28.37
N HIS A 181 -44.73 -32.16 28.39
CA HIS A 181 -44.98 -33.55 27.99
C HIS A 181 -45.75 -34.33 29.07
N MET A 182 -45.55 -34.05 30.36
CA MET A 182 -46.31 -34.67 31.46
C MET A 182 -47.81 -34.29 31.48
N ILE A 183 -48.22 -33.26 30.72
CA ILE A 183 -49.63 -32.85 30.55
C ILE A 183 -50.18 -33.14 29.14
N ASP A 184 -49.41 -33.84 28.28
CA ASP A 184 -49.71 -34.08 26.85
C ASP A 184 -49.99 -32.80 26.02
N GLY A 185 -49.44 -31.66 26.46
CA GLY A 185 -49.72 -30.33 25.90
C GLY A 185 -48.87 -29.96 24.68
N VAL A 186 -47.98 -30.84 24.21
CA VAL A 186 -47.14 -30.58 23.03
C VAL A 186 -46.91 -31.84 22.20
N ASP A 187 -46.94 -31.67 20.88
CA ASP A 187 -46.59 -32.69 19.88
C ASP A 187 -45.44 -32.20 19.02
N SER A 188 -44.22 -32.51 19.47
CA SER A 188 -43.00 -32.10 18.79
C SER A 188 -42.70 -32.96 17.55
N GLU A 189 -43.23 -34.18 17.46
CA GLU A 189 -42.95 -35.11 16.36
C GLU A 189 -43.79 -34.78 15.12
N ALA A 190 -45.12 -34.67 15.26
CA ALA A 190 -45.99 -34.25 14.16
C ALA A 190 -45.66 -32.81 13.72
N GLY A 191 -45.28 -31.94 14.66
CA GLY A 191 -44.85 -30.57 14.37
C GLY A 191 -43.54 -30.52 13.58
N ALA A 192 -42.55 -31.35 13.93
CA ALA A 192 -41.29 -31.42 13.19
C ALA A 192 -41.46 -32.01 11.78
N ILE A 193 -42.36 -32.99 11.61
CA ILE A 193 -42.71 -33.56 10.29
C ILE A 193 -43.38 -32.50 9.40
N THR A 194 -44.21 -31.62 9.96
CA THR A 194 -45.01 -30.64 9.19
C THR A 194 -44.27 -29.33 8.93
N ALA A 195 -43.48 -28.84 9.90
CA ALA A 195 -42.84 -27.51 9.85
C ALA A 195 -41.29 -27.56 9.88
N GLY A 196 -40.69 -28.75 9.96
CA GLY A 196 -39.24 -28.92 10.02
C GLY A 196 -38.65 -28.73 11.43
N GLY A 197 -37.32 -28.61 11.51
CA GLY A 197 -36.60 -28.58 12.79
C GLY A 197 -37.07 -27.47 13.73
N ARG A 198 -37.43 -27.85 14.97
CA ARG A 198 -38.07 -27.02 16.02
C ARG A 198 -39.55 -26.69 15.82
N GLY A 199 -40.23 -27.30 14.83
CA GLY A 199 -41.69 -27.29 14.76
C GLY A 199 -42.33 -28.12 15.88
N TYR A 200 -43.48 -27.68 16.40
CA TYR A 200 -44.30 -28.37 17.38
C TYR A 200 -45.77 -27.95 17.24
N TYR A 201 -46.71 -28.81 17.63
CA TYR A 201 -48.09 -28.42 17.91
C TYR A 201 -48.29 -28.25 19.42
N LEU A 202 -49.11 -27.28 19.82
CA LEU A 202 -49.64 -27.16 21.18
C LEU A 202 -51.03 -27.82 21.24
N LYS A 203 -51.37 -28.49 22.34
CA LYS A 203 -52.65 -29.18 22.57
C LYS A 203 -53.34 -28.64 23.82
#